data_AF-A0A2V9TJZ8-F1
#
_entry.id   AF-A0A2V9TJZ8-F1
#
_cell.length_a   1.000
_cell.length_b   1.000
_cell.length_c   1.000
_cell.angle_alpha   90.00
_cell.angle_beta   90.00
_cell.angle_gamma   90.00
#
_symmetry.space_group_name_H-M   'P 1'
#
loop_
_entity.id
_entity.type
_entity.pdbx_description
1 polymer ?
#
loop_
_entity_poly.entity_id
_entity_poly.type
_entity_poly.pdbx_seq_one_letter_code
_entity_poly.pdbx_strand_id
1 'polypeptide(L)'
;MKHLKKLEEEVSGWPHISVHPHRFGGREFRFLSAELGHVHTGGIVDIPFPRSIHDALLAVGLAQEHRWVPNSGWITFRIRSEKDLKHALWLMRLSYLRYALKRAADPRELFEQESKQLCLSPQFKSLLEPFVPKTANRVSAEPLSA
;
A
#
# COMPACT_ATOMS: atom_id res chain seq x y z
N MET A 1 16.53 -11.69 10.22
CA MET A 1 15.72 -10.99 11.24
C MET A 1 14.28 -11.50 11.18
N LYS A 2 13.68 -11.89 12.31
CA LYS A 2 12.33 -12.49 12.38
C LYS A 2 11.24 -11.59 11.78
N HIS A 3 11.32 -10.28 11.99
CA HIS A 3 10.31 -9.33 11.51
C HIS A 3 10.27 -9.20 9.98
N LEU A 4 11.42 -9.29 9.30
CA LEU A 4 11.49 -9.22 7.84
C LEU A 4 10.75 -10.39 7.18
N LYS A 5 10.97 -11.60 7.69
CA LYS A 5 10.28 -12.80 7.20
C LYS A 5 8.77 -12.69 7.42
N LYS A 6 8.34 -12.24 8.60
CA LYS A 6 6.91 -12.01 8.88
C LYS A 6 6.29 -10.95 7.96
N LEU A 7 6.99 -9.84 7.72
CA LEU A 7 6.52 -8.81 6.79
C LEU A 7 6.33 -9.40 5.40
N GLU A 8 7.32 -10.15 4.91
CA GLU A 8 7.25 -10.83 3.62
C GLU A 8 6.12 -11.85 3.55
N GLU A 9 5.99 -12.72 4.55
CA GLU A 9 4.93 -13.72 4.67
C GLU A 9 3.55 -13.07 4.62
N GLU A 10 3.31 -12.02 5.42
CA GLU A 10 2.01 -11.35 5.44
C GLU A 10 1.70 -10.62 4.13
N VAL A 11 2.64 -9.82 3.61
CA VAL A 11 2.41 -9.03 2.39
C VAL A 11 2.25 -9.94 1.17
N SER A 12 3.00 -11.04 1.09
CA SER A 12 2.89 -12.03 0.01
C SER A 12 1.56 -12.77 -0.02
N GLY A 13 0.87 -12.85 1.13
CA GLY A 13 -0.45 -13.46 1.23
C GLY A 13 -1.58 -12.57 0.70
N TRP A 14 -1.32 -11.31 0.37
CA TRP A 14 -2.35 -10.40 -0.13
C TRP A 14 -2.71 -10.70 -1.60
N PRO A 15 -3.99 -10.57 -1.99
CA PRO A 15 -4.40 -10.80 -3.37
C PRO A 15 -3.61 -9.95 -4.36
N HIS A 16 -3.13 -10.59 -5.43
CA HIS A 16 -2.37 -9.99 -6.52
C HIS A 16 -0.97 -9.46 -6.18
N ILE A 17 -0.44 -9.83 -5.00
CA ILE A 17 0.96 -9.54 -4.66
C ILE A 17 1.89 -10.62 -5.22
N SER A 18 3.02 -10.16 -5.77
CA SER A 18 4.18 -10.99 -6.08
C SER A 18 5.42 -10.42 -5.40
N VAL A 19 6.36 -11.30 -5.03
CA VAL A 19 7.59 -10.92 -4.34
C VAL A 19 8.81 -11.20 -5.21
N HIS A 20 9.66 -10.19 -5.36
CA HIS A 20 10.84 -10.23 -6.23
C HIS A 20 12.10 -9.86 -5.44
N PRO A 21 13.29 -10.31 -5.86
CA PRO A 21 14.54 -9.76 -5.35
C PRO A 21 14.63 -8.25 -5.67
N HIS A 22 15.02 -7.44 -4.69
CA HIS A 22 15.26 -6.01 -4.92
C HIS A 22 16.71 -5.77 -5.34
N ARG A 23 16.95 -4.88 -6.31
CA ARG A 23 18.29 -4.64 -6.92
C ARG A 23 19.35 -4.14 -5.94
N PHE A 24 18.94 -3.54 -4.82
CA PHE A 24 19.83 -3.07 -3.75
C PHE A 24 19.87 -4.02 -2.54
N GLY A 25 19.42 -5.26 -2.73
CA GLY A 25 19.27 -6.26 -1.68
C GLY A 25 17.90 -6.16 -0.99
N GLY A 26 17.42 -7.30 -0.49
CA GLY A 26 16.09 -7.40 0.12
C GLY A 26 15.00 -7.84 -0.85
N ARG A 27 13.75 -7.44 -0.60
CA ARG A 27 12.55 -7.96 -1.26
C ARG A 27 11.65 -6.82 -1.71
N GLU A 28 11.21 -6.88 -2.96
CA GLU A 28 10.28 -5.95 -3.57
C GLU A 28 8.90 -6.60 -3.68
N PHE A 29 7.86 -5.88 -3.28
CA PHE A 29 6.48 -6.32 -3.36
C PHE A 29 5.80 -5.58 -4.51
N ARG A 30 5.16 -6.34 -5.40
CA ARG A 30 4.44 -5.77 -6.55
C ARG A 30 3.00 -6.18 -6.54
N PHE A 31 2.11 -5.21 -6.71
CA PHE A 31 0.73 -5.45 -7.10
C PHE A 31 0.69 -5.54 -8.62
N LEU A 32 0.56 -6.75 -9.17
CA LEU A 32 0.77 -7.02 -10.60
C LEU A 32 2.13 -6.46 -11.06
N SER A 33 2.13 -5.43 -11.91
CA SER A 33 3.34 -4.76 -12.39
C SER A 33 3.74 -3.51 -11.59
N ALA A 34 2.90 -3.04 -10.65
CA ALA A 34 3.15 -1.82 -9.90
C ALA A 34 3.89 -2.12 -8.59
N GLU A 35 4.99 -1.42 -8.33
CA GLU A 35 5.71 -1.53 -7.07
C GLU A 35 4.86 -0.95 -5.92
N LEU A 36 4.60 -1.81 -4.94
CA LEU A 36 3.87 -1.48 -3.73
C LEU A 36 4.79 -0.82 -2.70
N GLY A 37 6.03 -1.31 -2.64
CA GLY A 37 7.10 -0.97 -1.70
C GLY A 37 8.12 -2.11 -1.65
N HIS A 38 9.25 -1.86 -0.99
CA HIS A 38 10.28 -2.88 -0.80
C HIS A 38 10.90 -2.79 0.59
N VAL A 39 11.54 -3.88 0.99
CA VAL A 39 12.25 -3.99 2.27
C VAL A 39 13.68 -4.43 2.07
N HIS A 40 14.62 -3.68 2.62
CA HIS A 40 16.05 -4.01 2.63
C HIS A 40 16.38 -4.99 3.76
N THR A 41 17.47 -5.74 3.62
CA THR A 41 17.95 -6.71 4.62
C THR A 41 18.20 -6.12 6.01
N GLY A 42 18.41 -4.80 6.11
CA GLY A 42 18.60 -4.05 7.34
C GLY A 42 17.31 -3.62 8.07
N GLY A 43 16.12 -4.03 7.59
CA GLY A 43 14.85 -3.64 8.21
C GLY A 43 14.33 -2.26 7.78
N ILE A 44 14.84 -1.72 6.68
CA ILE A 44 14.37 -0.47 6.08
C ILE A 44 13.29 -0.81 5.07
N VAL A 45 12.11 -0.20 5.21
CA VAL A 45 10.97 -0.36 4.31
C VAL A 45 10.76 0.98 3.59
N ASP A 46 10.80 0.94 2.26
CA ASP A 46 10.60 2.10 1.42
C ASP A 46 9.34 1.91 0.59
N ILE A 47 8.46 2.91 0.58
CA ILE A 47 7.11 2.79 0.01
C ILE A 47 6.78 4.02 -0.84
N PRO A 48 6.40 3.85 -2.11
CA PRO A 48 5.96 4.95 -2.96
C PRO A 48 4.49 5.30 -2.66
N PHE A 49 4.23 6.59 -2.40
CA PHE A 49 2.90 7.15 -2.23
C PHE A 49 2.64 8.33 -3.19
N PRO A 50 1.37 8.58 -3.56
CA PRO A 50 0.95 9.87 -4.11
C PRO A 50 1.32 11.00 -3.16
N ARG A 51 1.71 12.17 -3.72
CA ARG A 51 2.29 13.28 -2.96
C ARG A 51 1.46 13.71 -1.75
N SER A 52 0.13 13.79 -1.89
CA SER A 52 -0.76 14.19 -0.80
C SER A 52 -0.77 13.22 0.39
N ILE A 53 -0.66 11.92 0.14
CA ILE A 53 -0.58 10.89 1.19
C ILE A 53 0.82 10.90 1.81
N HIS A 54 1.86 10.99 0.98
CA HIS A 54 3.25 11.12 1.43
C HIS A 54 3.40 12.29 2.42
N ASP A 55 2.96 13.49 2.03
CA ASP A 55 3.13 14.70 2.83
C ASP A 55 2.35 14.60 4.15
N ALA A 56 1.16 13.99 4.14
CA ALA A 56 0.40 13.73 5.35
C ALA A 56 1.11 12.74 6.29
N LEU A 57 1.68 11.65 5.77
CA LEU A 57 2.43 10.66 6.56
C LEU A 57 3.62 11.29 7.27
N LEU A 58 4.36 12.16 6.58
CA LEU A 58 5.51 12.88 7.16
C LEU A 58 5.06 13.91 8.19
N ALA A 59 4.03 14.71 7.87
CA ALA A 59 3.54 15.77 8.75
C ALA A 59 3.08 15.25 10.12
N VAL A 60 2.49 14.06 10.18
CA VAL A 60 2.06 13.42 11.44
C VAL A 60 3.07 12.43 12.02
N GLY A 61 4.28 12.36 11.45
CA GLY A 61 5.38 11.54 11.96
C GLY A 61 5.17 10.03 11.83
N LEU A 62 4.31 9.58 10.90
CA LEU A 62 4.08 8.14 10.65
C LEU A 62 5.14 7.52 9.73
N ALA A 63 5.91 8.34 9.01
CA ALA A 63 7.05 7.89 8.22
C ALA A 63 8.09 9.01 8.07
N GLN A 64 9.28 8.67 7.59
CA GLN A 64 10.35 9.63 7.29
C GLN A 64 10.46 9.85 5.78
N GLU A 65 10.98 11.01 5.38
CA GLU A 65 11.33 11.26 3.99
C GLU A 65 12.41 10.27 3.52
N HIS A 66 12.30 9.80 2.28
CA HIS A 66 13.30 8.92 1.72
C HIS A 66 14.64 9.62 1.47
N ARG A 67 15.69 9.17 2.18
CA ARG A 67 16.99 9.83 2.24
C ARG A 67 17.69 10.02 0.88
N TRP A 68 17.55 9.06 -0.03
CA TRP A 68 18.32 9.03 -1.29
C TRP A 68 17.56 9.59 -2.50
N VAL A 69 16.23 9.71 -2.39
CA VAL A 69 15.37 10.31 -3.42
C VAL A 69 14.43 11.28 -2.74
N PRO A 70 14.97 12.34 -2.10
CA PRO A 70 14.15 13.35 -1.45
C PRO A 70 13.27 14.08 -2.47
N ASN A 71 12.23 14.77 -2.00
CA ASN A 71 11.23 15.42 -2.85
C ASN A 71 10.51 14.48 -3.83
N SER A 72 10.50 13.17 -3.55
CA SER A 72 9.72 12.20 -4.29
C SER A 72 8.41 11.85 -3.55
N GLY A 73 7.72 10.81 -4.01
CA GLY A 73 6.61 10.20 -3.26
C GLY A 73 7.06 9.10 -2.30
N TRP A 74 8.36 8.81 -2.22
CA TRP A 74 8.89 7.73 -1.40
C TRP A 74 9.03 8.14 0.06
N ILE A 75 8.47 7.30 0.94
CA ILE A 75 8.77 7.34 2.37
C ILE A 75 9.78 6.25 2.73
N THR A 76 10.43 6.41 3.87
CA THR A 76 11.24 5.41 4.54
C THR A 76 10.70 5.15 5.95
N PHE A 77 10.64 3.88 6.34
CA PHE A 77 10.33 3.45 7.70
C PHE A 77 11.30 2.34 8.14
N ARG A 78 11.63 2.27 9.44
CA ARG A 78 12.58 1.27 9.96
C ARG A 78 11.94 0.36 10.99
N ILE A 79 12.00 -0.94 10.75
CA ILE A 79 11.52 -1.98 11.65
C ILE A 79 12.61 -2.31 12.67
N ARG A 80 12.34 -2.06 13.96
CA ARG A 80 13.23 -2.43 15.08
C ARG A 80 12.54 -3.30 16.12
N SER A 81 11.20 -3.40 16.07
CA SER A 81 10.38 -4.12 17.04
C SER A 81 9.13 -4.73 16.38
N GLU A 82 8.39 -5.55 17.13
CA GLU A 82 7.07 -6.04 16.70
C GLU A 82 6.05 -4.90 16.53
N LYS A 83 6.17 -3.80 17.30
CA LYS A 83 5.32 -2.61 17.11
C LYS A 83 5.60 -1.96 15.76
N ASP A 84 6.88 -1.84 15.40
CA ASP A 84 7.28 -1.28 14.11
C ASP A 84 6.86 -2.19 12.96
N LEU A 85 6.91 -3.52 13.14
CA LEU A 85 6.40 -4.46 12.14
C LEU A 85 4.93 -4.21 11.84
N LYS A 86 4.09 -4.08 12.87
CA LYS A 86 2.65 -3.76 12.70
C LYS A 86 2.46 -2.44 11.97
N HIS A 87 3.26 -1.43 12.30
CA HIS A 87 3.21 -0.13 11.63
C HIS A 87 3.65 -0.21 10.15
N ALA A 88 4.69 -0.97 9.85
CA ALA A 88 5.15 -1.18 8.48
C ALA A 88 4.09 -1.93 7.64
N LEU A 89 3.43 -2.94 8.22
CA LEU A 89 2.30 -3.62 7.59
C LEU A 89 1.14 -2.67 7.32
N TRP A 90 0.84 -1.77 8.27
CA TRP A 90 -0.16 -0.73 8.08
C TRP A 90 0.18 0.20 6.91
N LEU A 91 1.43 0.66 6.80
CA LEU A 91 1.90 1.48 5.67
C LEU A 91 1.84 0.72 4.33
N MET A 92 2.28 -0.54 4.30
CA MET A 92 2.21 -1.39 3.11
C MET A 92 0.74 -1.61 2.69
N ARG A 93 -0.17 -1.80 3.65
CA ARG A 93 -1.60 -1.99 3.38
C ARG A 93 -2.26 -0.71 2.85
N LEU A 94 -1.84 0.45 3.36
CA LEU A 94 -2.26 1.75 2.83
C LEU A 94 -1.85 1.93 1.36
N SER A 95 -0.62 1.52 1.02
CA SER A 95 -0.16 1.52 -0.37
C SER A 95 -0.99 0.55 -1.23
N TYR A 96 -1.32 -0.63 -0.67
CA TYR A 96 -2.04 -1.71 -1.35
C TYR A 96 -3.46 -1.31 -1.71
N LEU A 97 -4.14 -0.66 -0.76
CA LEU A 97 -5.54 -0.26 -0.90
C LEU A 97 -5.79 0.55 -2.18
N ARG A 98 -4.86 1.46 -2.55
CA ARG A 98 -4.97 2.27 -3.77
C ARG A 98 -5.03 1.45 -5.06
N TYR A 99 -4.42 0.28 -5.08
CA TYR A 99 -4.44 -0.64 -6.22
C TYR A 99 -5.62 -1.61 -6.13
N ALA A 100 -5.89 -2.12 -4.93
CA ALA A 100 -7.00 -3.03 -4.67
C ALA A 100 -8.36 -2.41 -5.02
N LEU A 101 -8.58 -1.13 -4.65
CA LEU A 101 -9.81 -0.39 -4.95
C LEU A 101 -10.12 -0.34 -6.46
N LYS A 102 -9.09 -0.28 -7.32
CA LYS A 102 -9.28 -0.24 -8.78
C LYS A 102 -9.76 -1.57 -9.36
N ARG A 103 -9.60 -2.68 -8.63
CA ARG A 103 -9.94 -4.03 -9.07
C ARG A 103 -11.10 -4.66 -8.32
N ALA A 104 -11.50 -4.06 -7.19
CA ALA A 104 -12.58 -4.56 -6.37
C ALA A 104 -13.90 -4.59 -7.17
N ALA A 105 -14.69 -5.65 -6.98
CA ALA A 105 -16.04 -5.73 -7.52
C ALA A 105 -16.95 -4.66 -6.89
N ASP A 106 -16.79 -4.45 -5.58
CA ASP A 106 -17.37 -3.33 -4.84
C ASP A 106 -16.24 -2.51 -4.16
N PRO A 107 -15.70 -1.49 -4.84
CA PRO A 107 -14.66 -0.64 -4.26
C PRO A 107 -15.12 0.17 -3.05
N ARG A 108 -16.42 0.50 -2.97
CA ARG A 108 -16.96 1.31 -1.86
C ARG A 108 -16.99 0.48 -0.59
N GLU A 109 -17.49 -0.75 -0.68
CA GLU A 109 -17.50 -1.67 0.45
C GLU A 109 -16.07 -1.98 0.92
N LEU A 110 -15.17 -2.31 -0.01
CA LEU A 110 -13.76 -2.56 0.32
C LEU A 110 -13.12 -1.36 1.04
N PHE A 111 -13.37 -0.14 0.55
CA PHE A 111 -12.83 1.07 1.15
C PHE A 111 -13.31 1.26 2.60
N GLU A 112 -14.60 1.03 2.87
CA GLU A 112 -15.16 1.16 4.21
C GLU A 112 -14.62 0.09 5.17
N GLN A 113 -14.51 -1.16 4.70
CA GLN A 113 -13.96 -2.26 5.49
C GLN A 113 -12.49 -2.00 5.85
N GLU A 114 -11.66 -1.68 4.87
CA GLU A 114 -10.24 -1.39 5.07
C GLU A 114 -10.02 -0.13 5.91
N SER A 115 -10.85 0.90 5.73
CA SER A 115 -10.80 2.11 6.55
C SER A 115 -11.05 1.82 8.03
N LYS A 116 -11.94 0.87 8.35
CA LYS A 116 -12.19 0.43 9.74
C LYS A 116 -11.05 -0.44 10.26
N GLN A 117 -10.60 -1.42 9.47
CA GLN A 117 -9.53 -2.34 9.88
C GLN A 117 -8.19 -1.62 10.12
N LEU A 118 -7.90 -0.60 9.30
CA LEU A 118 -6.70 0.24 9.43
C LEU A 118 -6.87 1.38 10.42
N CYS A 119 -8.05 1.55 11.03
CA CYS A 119 -8.38 2.68 11.91
C CYS A 119 -7.98 4.05 11.28
N LEU A 120 -8.28 4.24 9.98
CA LEU A 120 -7.86 5.44 9.27
C LEU A 120 -8.47 6.70 9.90
N SER A 121 -7.63 7.72 10.10
CA SER A 121 -8.10 9.04 10.51
C SER A 121 -8.98 9.65 9.40
N PRO A 122 -9.88 10.60 9.73
CA PRO A 122 -10.69 11.30 8.72
C PRO A 122 -9.84 11.93 7.60
N GLN A 123 -8.64 12.42 7.94
CA GLN A 123 -7.68 12.95 6.97
C GLN A 123 -7.25 11.87 5.96
N PHE A 124 -6.79 10.70 6.42
CA PHE A 124 -6.35 9.65 5.51
C PHE A 124 -7.49 9.05 4.70
N LYS A 125 -8.71 8.96 5.26
CA LYS A 125 -9.90 8.57 4.50
C LYS A 125 -10.14 9.56 3.34
N SER A 126 -10.15 10.86 3.63
CA SER A 126 -10.35 11.89 2.61
C SER A 126 -9.27 11.87 1.52
N LEU A 127 -8.02 11.57 1.87
CA LEU A 127 -6.93 11.45 0.91
C LEU A 127 -7.02 10.21 0.02
N LEU A 128 -7.66 9.14 0.51
CA LEU A 128 -7.84 7.89 -0.23
C LEU A 128 -9.15 7.82 -1.02
N GLU A 129 -10.17 8.60 -0.63
CA GLU A 129 -11.47 8.67 -1.29
C GLU A 129 -11.39 8.87 -2.82
N PRO A 130 -10.49 9.72 -3.36
CA PRO A 130 -10.34 9.88 -4.82
C PRO A 130 -9.89 8.61 -5.57
N PHE A 131 -9.34 7.62 -4.87
CA PHE A 131 -8.92 6.35 -5.46
C PHE A 131 -10.05 5.32 -5.55
N VAL A 132 -11.20 5.58 -4.91
CA VAL A 132 -12.40 4.74 -5.04
C VAL A 132 -13.03 5.03 -6.40
N PRO A 133 -13.03 4.08 -7.36
CA PRO A 133 -13.68 4.29 -8.64
C PRO A 133 -15.14 4.63 -8.43
N LYS A 134 -15.60 5.73 -9.03
CA LYS A 134 -17.04 5.96 -9.19
C LYS A 134 -17.55 4.83 -10.07
N THR A 135 -18.61 4.14 -9.64
CA THR A 135 -19.31 3.16 -10.47
C THR A 135 -19.72 3.86 -11.77
N ALA A 136 -18.96 3.63 -12.85
CA ALA A 136 -19.48 3.85 -14.18
C ALA A 136 -20.55 2.78 -14.37
N ASN A 137 -21.78 3.18 -14.75
CA ASN A 137 -22.82 2.26 -15.20
C ASN A 137 -22.18 1.22 -16.12
N ARG A 138 -22.11 -0.03 -15.67
CA ARG A 138 -21.84 -1.15 -16.57
C ARG A 138 -23.01 -1.18 -17.54
N VAL A 139 -22.83 -0.64 -18.75
CA VAL A 139 -23.76 -0.88 -19.85
C VAL A 139 -23.77 -2.38 -20.05
N SER A 140 -24.92 -2.98 -19.78
CA SER A 140 -25.22 -4.38 -20.02
C SER A 140 -24.84 -4.72 -21.46
N ALA A 141 -23.86 -5.59 -21.64
CA ALA A 141 -23.68 -6.25 -22.92
C ALA A 141 -24.85 -7.23 -23.08
N GLU A 142 -25.81 -6.86 -23.91
CA GLU A 142 -26.82 -7.79 -24.40
C GLU A 142 -26.11 -8.95 -25.15
N PRO A 143 -26.52 -10.20 -24.93
CA PRO A 143 -26.03 -11.28 -25.77
C PRO A 143 -26.65 -11.15 -27.16
N LEU A 144 -25.78 -11.06 -28.18
CA LEU A 144 -26.15 -11.22 -29.57
C LEU A 144 -26.76 -12.62 -29.77
N SER A 145 -28.08 -12.67 -29.92
CA SER A 145 -28.75 -13.80 -30.58
C SER A 145 -28.41 -13.78 -32.07
N ALA A 146 -27.83 -14.87 -32.55
CA ALA A 146 -27.90 -15.34 -33.93
C ALA A 146 -27.90 -16.87 -33.93
#